data_AF-W6NBD4-F1
#
_entry.id   AF-W6NBD4-F1
#
_cell.length_a   1.000
_cell.length_b   1.000
_cell.length_c   1.000
_cell.angle_alpha   90.00
_cell.angle_beta   90.00
_cell.angle_gamma   90.00
#
_symmetry.space_group_name_H-M   'P 1'
#
loop_
_entity.id
_entity.type
_entity.pdbx_description
1 polymer ?
#
loop_
_entity_poly.entity_id
_entity_poly.type
_entity_poly.pdbx_seq_one_letter_code
_entity_poly.pdbx_strand_id
1 'polypeptide(L)' 'MNIKEVDHITSLRIMNLYRPVGKFISQDGGLWIAIDNCTGKVITREFRNKEECILFLNKDKR' A
#
# COMPACT_ATOMS: atom_id res chain seq x y z
N MET A 1 2.29 8.56 -9.95
CA MET A 1 3.05 7.43 -9.38
C MET A 1 2.35 6.13 -9.76
N ASN A 2 3.10 5.07 -10.04
CA ASN A 2 2.51 3.77 -10.40
C ASN A 2 2.26 2.95 -9.11
N ILE A 3 1.07 2.39 -8.94
CA ILE A 3 0.73 1.52 -7.80
C ILE A 3 1.16 0.09 -8.15
N LYS A 4 1.90 -0.57 -7.25
CA LYS A 4 2.38 -1.94 -7.47
C LYS A 4 1.67 -2.94 -6.57
N GLU A 5 1.24 -4.05 -7.13
CA GLU A 5 0.77 -5.19 -6.36
C GLU A 5 1.95 -6.04 -5.89
N VAL A 6 1.93 -6.45 -4.62
CA VAL A 6 3.01 -7.19 -3.97
C VAL A 6 2.43 -8.31 -3.10
N ASP A 7 3.21 -9.36 -2.88
CA ASP A 7 2.84 -10.43 -1.95
C ASP A 7 2.89 -9.96 -0.47
N HIS A 8 2.35 -10.79 0.41
CA HIS A 8 2.29 -10.51 1.84
C HIS A 8 3.70 -10.29 2.45
N ILE A 9 4.69 -11.10 2.08
CA ILE A 9 6.06 -10.99 2.62
C ILE A 9 6.70 -9.65 2.23
N THR A 10 6.53 -9.25 0.98
CA THR A 10 7.03 -7.99 0.43
C THR A 10 6.30 -6.81 1.07
N SER A 11 5.00 -6.94 1.33
CA SER A 11 4.22 -5.93 2.05
C SER A 11 4.79 -5.68 3.46
N LEU A 12 5.10 -6.75 4.21
CA LEU A 12 5.74 -6.67 5.53
C LEU A 12 7.09 -5.96 5.46
N ARG A 13 7.90 -6.26 4.44
CA ARG A 13 9.20 -5.59 4.25
C ARG A 13 9.02 -4.10 4.01
N ILE A 14 8.09 -3.70 3.13
CA ILE A 14 7.80 -2.29 2.83
C ILE A 14 7.31 -1.55 4.08
N MET A 15 6.48 -2.18 4.90
CA MET A 15 5.98 -1.58 6.14
C MET A 15 7.08 -1.33 7.18
N ASN A 16 8.18 -2.09 7.12
CA ASN A 16 9.34 -1.93 8.01
C ASN A 16 10.46 -1.07 7.39
N LEU A 17 10.28 -0.52 6.20
CA LEU A 17 11.26 0.34 5.55
C LEU A 17 11.08 1.80 5.97
N TYR A 18 12.09 2.36 6.65
CA TYR A 18 12.21 3.79 6.96
C TYR A 18 12.73 4.64 5.79
N ARG A 19 12.43 4.23 4.55
CA ARG A 19 12.81 4.96 3.31
C ARG A 19 11.63 5.00 2.36
N PRO A 20 11.48 6.08 1.56
CA PRO A 20 10.40 6.17 0.59
C PRO A 20 10.60 5.12 -0.52
N VAL A 21 9.56 4.32 -0.79
CA VAL A 21 9.58 3.26 -1.81
C VAL A 21 8.42 3.39 -2.79
N GLY A 22 7.32 4.03 -2.39
CA GLY A 22 6.16 4.27 -3.25
C GLY A 22 4.85 3.74 -2.69
N LYS A 23 3.90 3.48 -3.57
CA LYS A 23 2.54 3.03 -3.24
C LYS A 23 2.34 1.59 -3.68
N PHE A 24 1.79 0.78 -2.79
CA PHE A 24 1.63 -0.65 -2.99
C PHE A 24 0.26 -1.12 -2.56
N ILE A 25 -0.16 -2.26 -3.10
CA ILE A 25 -1.30 -3.01 -2.64
C ILE A 25 -0.86 -4.46 -2.39
N SER A 26 -1.39 -5.09 -1.35
CA SER A 26 -1.27 -6.53 -1.14
C SER A 26 -2.64 -7.12 -0.84
N GLN A 27 -2.76 -8.45 -0.94
CA GLN A 27 -3.96 -9.17 -0.54
C GLN A 27 -3.61 -10.12 0.61
N ASP A 28 -4.38 -10.08 1.68
CA ASP A 28 -4.21 -10.94 2.86
C ASP A 28 -5.56 -11.27 3.48
N GLY A 29 -5.79 -12.54 3.80
CA GLY A 29 -7.05 -12.99 4.43
C GLY A 29 -8.34 -12.63 3.66
N GLY A 30 -8.26 -12.42 2.34
CA GLY A 30 -9.40 -11.96 1.52
C GLY A 30 -9.65 -10.45 1.55
N LEU A 31 -8.81 -9.68 2.24
CA LEU A 31 -8.82 -8.22 2.24
C LEU A 31 -7.69 -7.68 1.36
N TRP A 32 -7.91 -6.49 0.81
CA TRP A 32 -6.89 -5.72 0.11
C TRP A 32 -6.29 -4.69 1.06
N ILE A 33 -4.96 -4.64 1.12
CA ILE A 33 -4.22 -3.72 1.98
C ILE A 33 -3.57 -2.68 1.08
N ALA A 34 -3.95 -1.42 1.24
CA ALA A 34 -3.27 -0.29 0.63
C ALA A 34 -2.08 0.14 1.50
N ILE A 35 -0.95 0.43 0.88
CA ILE A 35 0.31 0.78 1.55
C ILE A 35 0.89 2.02 0.87
N ASP A 36 0.86 3.17 1.55
CA ASP A 36 1.58 4.37 1.15
C ASP A 36 2.89 4.45 1.92
N ASN A 37 4.01 4.32 1.21
CA ASN A 37 5.34 4.59 1.73
C ASN A 37 6.07 5.62 0.85
N CYS A 38 5.40 6.72 0.49
CA CYS A 38 5.99 7.79 -0.31
C CYS A 38 6.86 8.77 0.49
N THR A 39 6.75 8.80 1.82
CA THR A 39 7.55 9.68 2.70
C THR A 39 8.61 8.94 3.51
N GLY A 40 8.65 7.60 3.47
CA GLY A 40 9.40 6.82 4.45
C GLY A 40 8.64 6.62 5.77
N LYS A 41 7.49 7.29 5.93
CA LYS A 41 6.47 6.95 6.93
C LYS A 41 5.39 6.13 6.25
N VAL A 42 5.23 4.90 6.72
CA VAL A 42 4.26 3.95 6.17
C VAL A 42 2.87 4.27 6.71
N ILE A 43 1.89 4.32 5.80
CA ILE A 43 0.46 4.37 6.11
C ILE A 43 -0.16 3.14 5.46
N THR A 44 -0.92 2.36 6.24
CA THR A 44 -1.66 1.20 5.74
C THR A 44 -3.14 1.33 6.01
N ARG A 45 -3.95 0.73 5.12
CA ARG A 45 -5.40 0.64 5.30
C ARG A 45 -5.97 -0.57 4.58
N GLU A 46 -6.90 -1.25 5.22
CA GLU A 46 -7.57 -2.45 4.71
C GLU A 46 -8.89 -2.10 4.03
N PHE A 47 -9.20 -2.83 2.96
CA PHE A 47 -10.38 -2.66 2.12
C PHE A 47 -10.92 -4.01 1.65
N ARG A 48 -12.21 -4.05 1.31
CA ARG A 48 -12.84 -5.27 0.79
C ARG A 48 -12.60 -5.48 -0.71
N ASN A 49 -12.32 -4.41 -1.44
CA ASN A 49 -12.10 -4.44 -2.87
C ASN A 49 -10.83 -3.67 -3.26
N LYS A 50 -10.30 -4.01 -4.43
CA LYS A 50 -9.03 -3.47 -4.94
C LYS A 50 -9.17 -2.01 -5.36
N GLU A 51 -10.33 -1.65 -5.88
CA GLU A 51 -10.64 -0.30 -6.37
C GLU A 51 -10.57 0.73 -5.25
N GLU A 52 -11.07 0.40 -4.06
CA GLU A 52 -10.99 1.26 -2.87
C GLU A 52 -9.53 1.50 -2.43
N CYS A 53 -8.67 0.47 -2.49
CA CYS A 53 -7.23 0.64 -2.25
C CYS A 53 -6.62 1.66 -3.22
N ILE A 54 -6.91 1.50 -4.52
CA ILE A 54 -6.37 2.38 -5.57
C ILE A 54 -6.89 3.81 -5.38
N LEU A 55 -8.18 3.98 -5.05
CA LEU A 55 -8.78 5.28 -4.77
C LEU A 55 -8.14 5.94 -3.55
N PHE A 56 -7.91 5.20 -2.46
CA PHE A 56 -7.22 5.70 -1.27
C PHE A 56 -5.81 6.18 -1.62
N LEU A 57 -5.03 5.34 -2.30
CA LEU A 57 -3.67 5.65 -2.70
C LEU A 57 -3.59 6.83 -3.67
N ASN A 58 -4.60 7.05 -4.52
CA ASN A 58 -4.64 8.18 -5.44
C ASN A 58 -5.23 9.46 -4.84
N LYS A 59 -6.04 9.37 -3.78
CA LYS A 59 -6.60 10.52 -3.06
C LYS A 59 -5.57 11.28 -2.25
N ASP A 60 -4.48 10.61 -1.84
CA ASP A 60 -3.25 11.28 -1.39
C ASP A 60 -2.55 11.94 -2.60
N LYS A 61 -3.21 12.97 -3.15
CA LYS A 61 -2.61 13.98 -4.02
C LYS A 61 -1.79 14.89 -3.12
N ARG A 62 -0.53 14.51 -2.90
CA ARG A 62 0.50 15.48 -2.54
C ARG A 62 0.75 16.41 -3.71
#